data_AF-A0A1W1CYE3-F1
#
_entry.id   AF-A0A1W1CYE3-F1
#
_cell.length_a   1.000
_cell.length_b   1.000
_cell.length_c   1.000
_cell.angle_alpha   90.00
_cell.angle_beta   90.00
_cell.angle_gamma   90.00
#
_symmetry.space_group_name_H-M   'P 1'
#
loop_
_entity.id
_entity.type
_entity.pdbx_description
1 polymer ?
#
loop_
_entity_poly.entity_id
_entity_poly.type
_entity_poly.pdbx_seq_one_letter_code
_entity_poly.pdbx_strand_id
1 'polypeptide(L)'
;MGQKDSSRIVDLSALNLDAKPRPVPVVPKVAKKRSKKTVVATINKHKIRKKEADAYLKQRTKGKVDNFDLLAKVQQKRLIYELAFPILSIEKAKKELTIIEKETIMARVWMQKEARHIKITVAEVRTVYDALKQQAIDVNDTRPIPPFKNIQDRLHVQMVEKQMMDKLMKNMKIEIIDK
;
A
#
# COMPACT_ATOMS: atom_id res chain seq x y z
N MET A 1 20.59 38.48 -5.28
CA MET A 1 20.21 37.64 -4.12
C MET A 1 19.30 36.53 -4.62
N GLY A 2 19.82 35.31 -4.79
CA GLY A 2 19.02 34.16 -5.23
C GLY A 2 18.54 33.37 -4.02
N GLN A 3 17.22 33.31 -3.83
CA GLN A 3 16.59 32.50 -2.79
C GLN A 3 16.94 31.02 -3.01
N LYS A 4 17.52 30.38 -1.98
CA LYS A 4 17.69 28.94 -1.93
C LYS A 4 16.34 28.31 -1.65
N ASP A 5 15.72 27.76 -2.69
CA ASP A 5 14.63 26.80 -2.55
C ASP A 5 15.09 25.64 -1.67
N SER A 6 14.45 25.49 -0.52
CA SER A 6 14.74 24.45 0.46
C SER A 6 13.80 23.26 0.29
N SER A 7 13.57 22.85 -0.96
CA SER A 7 12.96 21.57 -1.26
C SER A 7 13.94 20.46 -0.90
N ARG A 8 13.94 20.05 0.37
CA ARG A 8 14.61 18.84 0.88
C ARG A 8 13.93 17.58 0.36
N ILE A 9 13.75 17.48 -0.96
CA ILE A 9 13.55 16.20 -1.61
C ILE A 9 14.90 15.48 -1.46
N VAL A 10 14.92 14.45 -0.62
CA VAL A 10 16.13 13.66 -0.37
C VAL A 10 16.55 13.03 -1.69
N ASP A 11 17.68 13.45 -2.23
CA ASP A 11 18.25 12.84 -3.43
C ASP A 11 18.62 11.37 -3.15
N LEU A 12 18.00 10.47 -3.90
CA LEU A 12 18.16 9.02 -3.78
C LEU A 12 19.05 8.43 -4.89
N SER A 13 19.53 9.25 -5.82
CA SER A 13 20.25 8.83 -7.02
C SER A 13 21.65 8.25 -6.73
N ALA A 14 22.24 8.58 -5.57
CA ALA A 14 23.56 8.10 -5.18
C ALA A 14 23.57 6.70 -4.52
N LEU A 15 22.44 5.99 -4.44
CA LEU A 15 22.39 4.69 -3.76
C LEU A 15 22.68 3.53 -4.71
N ASN A 16 23.83 2.89 -4.53
CA ASN A 16 24.07 1.57 -5.13
C ASN A 16 23.41 0.49 -4.25
N LEU A 17 22.22 0.04 -4.66
CA LEU A 17 21.44 -1.02 -4.00
C LEU A 17 22.09 -2.41 -4.12
N ASP A 18 23.10 -2.56 -4.96
CA ASP A 18 23.85 -3.79 -5.20
C ASP A 18 25.30 -3.72 -4.68
N ALA A 19 25.63 -2.70 -3.89
CA ALA A 19 26.95 -2.57 -3.27
C ALA A 19 27.25 -3.79 -2.41
N LYS A 20 28.28 -4.57 -2.80
CA LYS A 20 28.82 -5.66 -1.99
C LYS A 20 29.31 -5.09 -0.65
N PRO A 21 29.12 -5.82 0.47
CA PRO A 21 29.62 -5.38 1.77
C PRO A 21 31.13 -5.12 1.69
N ARG A 22 31.61 -3.99 2.26
CA ARG A 22 33.04 -3.67 2.29
C ARG A 22 33.82 -4.82 2.94
N PRO A 23 34.95 -5.27 2.35
CA PRO A 23 35.90 -6.10 3.09
C PRO A 23 36.44 -5.27 4.26
N VAL A 24 36.23 -5.77 5.47
CA VAL A 24 36.62 -5.10 6.71
C VAL A 24 38.12 -5.33 6.94
N PRO A 25 38.95 -4.30 7.19
CA PRO A 25 40.33 -4.49 7.62
C PRO A 25 40.36 -5.30 8.92
N VAL A 26 41.34 -6.19 9.01
CA VAL A 26 41.54 -7.24 10.02
C VAL A 26 41.62 -6.67 11.45
N VAL A 27 40.46 -6.40 12.05
CA VAL A 27 40.06 -6.81 13.41
C VAL A 27 38.53 -6.83 13.40
N PRO A 28 37.85 -7.98 13.26
CA PRO A 28 36.42 -7.97 13.46
C PRO A 28 36.20 -7.81 14.97
N LYS A 29 35.99 -6.57 15.43
CA LYS A 29 35.00 -6.38 16.49
C LYS A 29 33.71 -6.89 15.87
N VAL A 30 33.47 -8.20 15.97
CA VAL A 30 32.24 -8.86 15.56
C VAL A 30 31.15 -7.96 16.09
N ALA A 31 30.44 -7.27 15.20
CA ALA A 31 29.38 -6.35 15.60
C ALA A 31 28.40 -7.24 16.36
N LYS A 32 28.47 -7.21 17.70
CA LYS A 32 27.70 -8.11 18.57
C LYS A 32 26.27 -7.92 18.14
N LYS A 33 25.68 -8.98 17.57
CA LYS A 33 24.28 -8.96 17.12
C LYS A 33 23.47 -8.55 18.34
N ARG A 34 23.00 -7.31 18.35
CA ARG A 34 22.21 -6.82 19.47
C ARG A 34 20.93 -7.65 19.57
N SER A 35 20.36 -7.76 20.76
CA SER A 35 19.11 -8.49 20.96
C SER A 35 18.00 -7.92 20.06
N LYS A 36 17.10 -8.79 19.58
CA LYS A 36 15.91 -8.41 18.81
C LYS A 36 15.06 -7.33 19.52
N LYS A 37 15.08 -7.31 20.86
CA LYS A 37 14.32 -6.37 21.70
C LYS A 37 15.02 -5.02 21.90
N THR A 38 16.30 -4.90 21.56
CA THR A 38 17.09 -3.69 21.76
C THR A 38 16.48 -2.53 20.98
N VAL A 39 16.33 -1.37 21.63
CA VAL A 39 15.89 -0.14 20.99
C VAL A 39 17.05 0.40 20.15
N VAL A 40 16.82 0.62 18.86
CA VAL A 40 17.83 1.13 17.93
C VAL A 40 17.63 2.61 17.59
N ALA A 41 16.41 3.11 17.75
CA ALA A 41 16.06 4.52 17.64
C ALA A 41 14.77 4.82 18.42
N THR A 42 14.56 6.09 18.75
CA THR A 42 13.31 6.61 19.30
C THR A 42 12.87 7.78 18.43
N ILE A 43 11.62 7.77 17.97
CA ILE A 43 11.01 8.85 17.19
C ILE A 43 9.80 9.34 17.98
N ASN A 44 9.82 10.60 18.41
CA ASN A 44 8.90 11.10 19.42
C ASN A 44 8.88 10.17 20.65
N LYS A 45 7.78 9.46 20.87
CA LYS A 45 7.60 8.47 21.95
C LYS A 45 7.59 7.01 21.44
N HIS A 46 7.77 6.79 20.14
CA HIS A 46 7.81 5.47 19.51
C HIS A 46 9.23 4.92 19.50
N LYS A 47 9.43 3.79 20.20
CA LYS A 47 10.72 3.07 20.22
C LYS A 47 10.78 2.10 19.04
N ILE A 48 11.69 2.33 18.10
CA ILE A 48 12.02 1.36 17.06
C ILE A 48 12.96 0.32 17.64
N ARG A 49 12.53 -0.94 17.63
CA ARG A 49 13.34 -2.07 18.09
C ARG A 49 14.11 -2.69 16.93
N LYS A 50 15.22 -3.36 17.25
CA LYS A 50 16.07 -4.04 16.27
C LYS A 50 15.27 -5.01 15.40
N LYS A 51 14.34 -5.77 15.99
CA LYS A 51 13.45 -6.68 15.22
C LYS A 51 12.67 -5.98 14.10
N GLU A 52 12.24 -4.74 14.31
CA GLU A 52 11.46 -3.97 13.32
C GLU A 52 12.39 -3.47 12.22
N ALA A 53 13.57 -2.95 12.60
CA ALA A 53 14.60 -2.53 11.65
C ALA A 53 15.12 -3.70 10.80
N ASP A 54 15.39 -4.86 11.40
CA ASP A 54 15.82 -6.08 10.71
C ASP A 54 14.73 -6.58 9.74
N ALA A 55 13.46 -6.62 10.18
CA ALA A 55 12.34 -7.06 9.34
C ALA A 55 12.14 -6.15 8.12
N TYR A 56 12.17 -4.83 8.33
CA TYR A 56 12.04 -3.86 7.26
C TYR A 56 13.22 -3.92 6.28
N LEU A 57 14.44 -4.05 6.79
CA LEU A 57 15.64 -4.23 5.96
C LEU A 57 15.56 -5.49 5.10
N LYS A 58 15.15 -6.62 5.70
CA LYS A 58 14.94 -7.88 4.99
C LYS A 58 13.92 -7.72 3.86
N GLN A 59 12.80 -7.05 4.13
CA GLN A 59 11.79 -6.78 3.12
C GLN A 59 12.36 -5.90 1.98
N ARG A 60 13.02 -4.79 2.33
CA ARG A 60 13.52 -3.81 1.35
C ARG A 60 14.60 -4.38 0.44
N THR A 61 15.45 -5.24 0.97
CA THR A 61 16.57 -5.86 0.24
C THR A 61 16.22 -7.23 -0.34
N LYS A 62 14.96 -7.66 -0.28
CA LYS A 62 14.51 -9.00 -0.70
C LYS A 62 15.35 -10.12 -0.06
N GLY A 63 15.75 -9.93 1.20
CA GLY A 63 16.52 -10.89 1.97
C GLY A 63 18.04 -10.85 1.76
N LYS A 64 18.59 -10.01 0.88
CA LYS A 64 20.04 -9.88 0.69
C LYS A 64 20.76 -9.39 1.95
N VAL A 65 20.12 -8.53 2.75
CA VAL A 65 20.62 -8.04 4.03
C VAL A 65 19.49 -8.10 5.05
N ASP A 66 19.76 -8.69 6.22
CA ASP A 66 18.73 -8.94 7.24
C ASP A 66 19.12 -8.47 8.65
N ASN A 67 20.31 -7.87 8.79
CA ASN A 67 20.83 -7.42 10.07
C ASN A 67 21.19 -5.94 10.01
N PHE A 68 20.39 -5.12 10.67
CA PHE A 68 20.55 -3.68 10.77
C PHE A 68 21.94 -3.25 11.27
N ASP A 69 22.53 -4.04 12.18
CA ASP A 69 23.82 -3.72 12.78
C ASP A 69 25.00 -3.81 11.80
N LEU A 70 24.82 -4.50 10.66
CA LEU A 70 25.84 -4.63 9.61
C LEU A 70 25.85 -3.44 8.64
N LEU A 71 24.81 -2.60 8.68
CA LEU A 71 24.74 -1.42 7.82
C LEU A 71 25.73 -0.34 8.27
N ALA A 72 26.27 0.41 7.31
CA ALA A 72 27.02 1.62 7.63
C ALA A 72 26.13 2.63 8.37
N LYS A 73 26.71 3.50 9.22
CA LYS A 73 25.94 4.44 10.05
C LYS A 73 24.98 5.35 9.27
N VAL A 74 25.38 5.76 8.07
CA VAL A 74 24.54 6.57 7.17
C VAL A 74 23.32 5.76 6.68
N GLN A 75 23.53 4.50 6.30
CA GLN A 75 22.46 3.60 5.90
C GLN A 75 21.53 3.24 7.05
N GLN A 76 22.07 3.05 8.26
CA GLN A 76 21.28 2.87 9.49
C GLN A 76 20.33 4.05 9.69
N LYS A 77 20.84 5.29 9.63
CA LYS A 77 20.01 6.51 9.76
C LYS A 77 18.92 6.57 8.69
N ARG A 78 19.26 6.28 7.43
CA ARG A 78 18.30 6.30 6.33
C ARG A 78 17.16 5.30 6.53
N LEU A 79 17.48 4.05 6.89
CA LEU A 79 16.46 3.03 7.17
C LEU A 79 15.53 3.46 8.31
N ILE A 80 16.08 4.11 9.35
CA ILE A 80 15.27 4.66 10.45
C ILE A 80 14.35 5.79 9.98
N TYR A 81 14.80 6.68 9.09
CA TYR A 81 13.93 7.71 8.51
C TYR A 81 12.80 7.11 7.66
N GLU A 82 13.10 6.09 6.86
CA GLU A 82 12.09 5.38 6.07
C GLU A 82 11.04 4.71 6.98
N LEU A 83 11.46 4.13 8.10
CA LEU A 83 10.56 3.59 9.14
C LEU A 83 9.79 4.67 9.90
N ALA A 84 10.38 5.86 10.08
CA ALA A 84 9.78 6.96 10.80
C ALA A 84 8.58 7.53 10.05
N PHE A 85 8.68 7.64 8.72
CA PHE A 85 7.65 8.26 7.89
C PHE A 85 6.25 7.68 8.14
N PRO A 86 5.98 6.37 7.98
CA PRO A 86 4.65 5.82 8.22
C PRO A 86 4.18 5.99 9.67
N ILE A 87 5.09 5.94 10.66
CA ILE A 87 4.74 6.15 12.07
C ILE A 87 4.22 7.58 12.28
N LEU A 88 4.96 8.57 11.77
CA LEU A 88 4.61 9.98 11.87
C LEU A 88 3.35 10.30 11.07
N SER A 89 3.19 9.73 9.87
CA SER A 89 1.98 9.88 9.06
C SER A 89 0.75 9.34 9.78
N ILE A 90 0.83 8.17 10.43
CA ILE A 90 -0.28 7.61 11.20
C ILE A 90 -0.59 8.48 12.42
N GLU A 91 0.43 8.97 13.13
CA GLU A 91 0.24 9.86 14.27
C GLU A 91 -0.52 11.13 13.86
N LYS A 92 -0.13 11.74 12.74
CA LYS A 92 -0.81 12.91 12.19
C LYS A 92 -2.21 12.60 11.71
N ALA A 93 -2.39 11.55 10.91
CA ALA A 93 -3.71 11.13 10.42
C ALA A 93 -4.70 10.85 11.56
N LYS A 94 -4.26 10.25 12.67
CA LYS A 94 -5.13 10.02 13.84
C LYS A 94 -5.63 11.32 14.48
N LYS A 95 -4.81 12.36 14.49
CA LYS A 95 -5.12 13.67 15.09
C LYS A 95 -5.96 14.55 14.15
N GLU A 96 -5.64 14.52 12.87
CA GLU A 96 -6.16 15.49 11.89
C GLU A 96 -7.40 14.97 11.15
N LEU A 97 -7.56 13.64 10.98
CA LEU A 97 -8.74 13.10 10.31
C LEU A 97 -9.96 13.02 11.22
N THR A 98 -11.09 13.41 10.66
CA THR A 98 -12.43 13.27 11.25
C THR A 98 -12.85 11.80 11.34
N ILE A 99 -13.94 11.53 12.08
CA ILE A 99 -14.51 10.18 12.20
C ILE A 99 -14.96 9.66 10.83
N ILE A 100 -15.69 10.49 10.07
CA ILE A 100 -16.19 10.14 8.73
C ILE A 100 -15.05 9.80 7.78
N GLU A 101 -13.95 10.57 7.80
CA GLU A 101 -12.78 10.28 6.96
C GLU A 101 -12.10 8.98 7.37
N LYS A 102 -11.98 8.71 8.68
CA LYS A 102 -11.43 7.45 9.19
C LYS A 102 -12.26 6.26 8.73
N GLU A 103 -13.58 6.34 8.88
CA GLU A 103 -14.52 5.31 8.44
C GLU A 103 -14.43 5.07 6.93
N THR A 104 -14.37 6.15 6.15
CA THR A 104 -14.23 6.09 4.69
C THR A 104 -12.93 5.39 4.27
N ILE A 105 -11.80 5.72 4.92
CA ILE A 105 -10.51 5.07 4.64
C ILE A 105 -10.55 3.60 5.05
N MET A 106 -11.13 3.27 6.22
CA MET A 106 -11.26 1.89 6.68
C MET A 106 -12.11 1.04 5.73
N ALA A 107 -13.28 1.56 5.34
CA ALA A 107 -14.14 0.92 4.35
C ALA A 107 -13.40 0.71 3.03
N ARG A 108 -12.71 1.75 2.51
CA ARG A 108 -11.94 1.64 1.27
C ARG A 108 -10.82 0.60 1.35
N VAL A 109 -10.06 0.56 2.44
CA VAL A 109 -8.99 -0.45 2.62
C VAL A 109 -9.58 -1.86 2.67
N TRP A 110 -10.71 -2.05 3.35
CA TRP A 110 -11.40 -3.32 3.37
C TRP A 110 -11.90 -3.73 1.97
N MET A 111 -12.57 -2.82 1.23
CA MET A 111 -13.04 -3.08 -0.13
C MET A 111 -11.88 -3.45 -1.07
N GLN A 112 -10.74 -2.76 -0.98
CA GLN A 112 -9.54 -3.09 -1.75
C GLN A 112 -8.97 -4.47 -1.41
N LYS A 113 -9.07 -4.90 -0.15
CA LYS A 113 -8.65 -6.23 0.27
C LYS A 113 -9.59 -7.30 -0.30
N GLU A 114 -10.90 -7.09 -0.19
CA GLU A 114 -11.91 -8.03 -0.69
C GLU A 114 -11.86 -8.17 -2.21
N ALA A 115 -11.70 -7.05 -2.93
CA ALA A 115 -11.56 -7.03 -4.39
C ALA A 115 -10.41 -7.92 -4.90
N ARG A 116 -9.31 -8.07 -4.16
CA ARG A 116 -8.18 -8.95 -4.55
C ARG A 116 -8.51 -10.44 -4.48
N HIS A 117 -9.55 -10.81 -3.75
CA HIS A 117 -10.01 -12.20 -3.64
C HIS A 117 -11.07 -12.55 -4.68
N ILE A 118 -11.67 -11.54 -5.32
CA ILE A 118 -12.62 -11.71 -6.40
C ILE A 118 -11.85 -11.92 -7.70
N LYS A 119 -12.14 -13.03 -8.39
CA LYS A 119 -11.56 -13.36 -9.69
C LYS A 119 -12.67 -13.29 -10.73
N ILE A 120 -12.53 -12.38 -11.68
CA ILE A 120 -13.44 -12.26 -12.83
C ILE A 120 -12.58 -12.44 -14.09
N THR A 121 -12.99 -13.37 -14.93
CA THR A 121 -12.34 -13.70 -16.18
C THR A 121 -12.79 -12.75 -17.30
N VAL A 122 -11.96 -12.57 -18.33
CA VAL A 122 -12.33 -11.78 -19.51
C VAL A 122 -13.59 -12.32 -20.19
N ALA A 123 -13.79 -13.65 -20.16
CA ALA A 123 -14.99 -14.29 -20.69
C ALA A 123 -16.25 -13.87 -19.93
N GLU A 124 -16.20 -13.82 -18.60
CA GLU A 124 -17.33 -13.34 -17.79
C GLU A 124 -17.64 -11.86 -18.06
N VAL A 125 -16.61 -11.01 -18.21
CA VAL A 125 -16.80 -9.60 -18.60
C VAL A 125 -17.43 -9.49 -19.99
N ARG A 126 -17.01 -10.37 -20.92
CA ARG A 126 -17.55 -10.44 -22.28
C ARG A 126 -19.04 -10.79 -22.28
N THR A 127 -19.45 -11.76 -21.46
CA THR A 127 -20.87 -12.13 -21.29
C THR A 127 -21.71 -10.95 -20.81
N VAL A 128 -21.22 -10.19 -19.83
CA VAL A 128 -21.93 -8.98 -19.35
C VAL A 128 -22.03 -7.91 -20.43
N TYR A 129 -20.95 -7.69 -21.19
CA TYR A 129 -20.96 -6.76 -22.32
C TYR A 129 -21.99 -7.14 -23.38
N ASP A 130 -22.03 -8.43 -23.76
CA ASP A 130 -22.95 -8.91 -24.78
C ASP A 130 -24.41 -8.82 -24.32
N ALA A 131 -24.68 -9.08 -23.03
CA ALA A 131 -26.00 -8.87 -22.44
C ALA A 131 -26.43 -7.38 -22.46
N LEU A 132 -25.52 -6.46 -22.13
CA LEU A 132 -25.78 -5.02 -22.22
C LEU A 132 -26.04 -4.58 -23.66
N LYS A 133 -25.31 -5.15 -24.62
CA LYS A 133 -25.52 -4.89 -26.05
C LYS A 133 -26.89 -5.38 -26.50
N GLN A 134 -27.30 -6.57 -26.09
CA GLN A 134 -28.61 -7.12 -26.41
C GLN A 134 -29.72 -6.26 -25.80
N GLN A 135 -29.60 -5.89 -24.53
CA GLN A 135 -30.56 -5.02 -23.86
C GLN A 135 -30.74 -3.69 -24.59
N ALA A 136 -29.65 -3.07 -25.08
CA ALA A 136 -29.71 -1.85 -25.87
C ALA A 136 -30.49 -2.02 -27.19
N ILE A 137 -30.33 -3.17 -27.86
CA ILE A 137 -31.09 -3.51 -29.06
C ILE A 137 -32.57 -3.68 -28.72
N ASP A 138 -32.88 -4.40 -27.65
CA ASP A 138 -34.26 -4.72 -27.26
C ASP A 138 -35.07 -3.45 -26.89
N VAL A 139 -34.41 -2.42 -26.35
CA VAL A 139 -35.04 -1.13 -26.01
C VAL A 139 -34.94 -0.09 -27.13
N ASN A 140 -34.48 -0.47 -28.33
CA ASN A 140 -34.25 0.42 -29.47
C ASN A 140 -33.37 1.65 -29.13
N ASP A 141 -32.33 1.46 -28.32
CA ASP A 141 -31.38 2.51 -27.99
C ASP A 141 -30.54 2.89 -29.23
N THR A 142 -30.61 4.16 -29.63
CA THR A 142 -29.90 4.68 -30.80
C THR A 142 -28.48 5.15 -30.48
N ARG A 143 -28.06 5.11 -29.21
CA ARG A 143 -26.72 5.52 -28.79
C ARG A 143 -25.66 4.51 -29.25
N PRO A 144 -24.48 4.98 -29.69
CA PRO A 144 -23.41 4.08 -30.11
C PRO A 144 -22.89 3.27 -28.91
N ILE A 145 -22.91 1.95 -29.06
CA ILE A 145 -22.40 1.03 -28.04
C ILE A 145 -20.87 1.02 -28.13
N PRO A 146 -20.15 1.38 -27.06
CA PRO A 146 -18.68 1.40 -27.09
C PRO A 146 -18.10 0.01 -27.39
N PRO A 147 -16.95 -0.07 -28.09
CA PRO A 147 -16.24 -1.34 -28.28
C PRO A 147 -15.85 -1.97 -26.93
N PHE A 148 -15.94 -3.30 -26.84
CA PHE A 148 -15.63 -4.06 -25.62
C PHE A 148 -14.28 -3.64 -24.98
N LYS A 149 -13.22 -3.54 -25.79
CA LYS A 149 -11.88 -3.16 -25.33
C LYS A 149 -11.83 -1.81 -24.61
N ASN A 150 -12.70 -0.87 -24.97
CA ASN A 150 -12.71 0.48 -24.39
C ASN A 150 -13.37 0.52 -23.02
N ILE A 151 -14.20 -0.47 -22.69
CA ILE A 151 -14.97 -0.51 -21.45
C ILE A 151 -14.71 -1.75 -20.59
N GLN A 152 -13.87 -2.68 -21.06
CA GLN A 152 -13.54 -3.93 -20.38
C GLN A 152 -13.12 -3.70 -18.92
N ASP A 153 -12.18 -2.80 -18.68
CA ASP A 153 -11.68 -2.53 -17.31
C ASP A 153 -12.76 -1.94 -16.41
N ARG A 154 -13.60 -1.05 -16.97
CA ARG A 154 -14.75 -0.48 -16.24
C ARG A 154 -15.76 -1.57 -15.88
N LEU A 155 -16.11 -2.43 -16.82
CA LEU A 155 -17.03 -3.54 -16.59
C LEU A 155 -16.47 -4.52 -15.56
N HIS A 156 -15.18 -4.83 -15.64
CA HIS A 156 -14.51 -5.66 -14.64
C HIS A 156 -14.64 -5.06 -13.23
N VAL A 157 -14.32 -3.77 -13.06
CA VAL A 157 -14.46 -3.09 -11.76
C VAL A 157 -15.91 -3.12 -11.27
N GLN A 158 -16.89 -2.83 -12.12
CA GLN A 158 -18.31 -2.88 -11.77
C GLN A 158 -18.75 -4.28 -11.34
N MET A 159 -18.25 -5.33 -12.00
CA MET A 159 -18.53 -6.72 -11.62
C MET A 159 -17.91 -7.08 -10.27
N VAL A 160 -16.69 -6.61 -9.97
CA VAL A 160 -16.07 -6.78 -8.64
C VAL A 160 -16.91 -6.10 -7.56
N GLU A 161 -17.32 -4.85 -7.78
CA GLU A 161 -18.16 -4.08 -6.86
C GLU A 161 -19.49 -4.79 -6.62
N LYS A 162 -20.15 -5.25 -7.69
CA LYS A 162 -21.40 -6.00 -7.59
C LYS A 162 -21.25 -7.26 -6.75
N GLN A 163 -20.26 -8.11 -7.03
CA GLN A 163 -20.04 -9.33 -6.26
C GLN A 163 -19.76 -9.05 -4.78
N MET A 164 -19.04 -7.98 -4.48
CA MET A 164 -18.78 -7.56 -3.10
C MET A 164 -20.06 -7.12 -2.40
N MET A 165 -20.88 -6.32 -3.07
CA MET A 165 -22.18 -5.86 -2.54
C MET A 165 -23.15 -7.03 -2.36
N ASP A 166 -23.23 -7.95 -3.31
CA ASP A 166 -24.07 -9.15 -3.20
C ASP A 166 -23.70 -9.98 -1.95
N LYS A 167 -22.40 -10.14 -1.66
CA LYS A 167 -21.94 -10.81 -0.44
C LYS A 167 -22.37 -10.09 0.84
N LEU A 168 -22.27 -8.76 0.87
CA LEU A 168 -22.63 -7.95 2.04
C LEU A 168 -24.16 -7.92 2.27
N MET A 169 -24.91 -7.76 1.19
CA MET A 169 -26.37 -7.57 1.25
C MET A 169 -27.15 -8.87 1.44
N LYS A 170 -26.56 -10.04 1.15
CA LYS A 170 -27.25 -11.35 1.17
C LYS A 170 -28.07 -11.62 2.44
N ASN A 171 -27.63 -11.13 3.59
CA ASN A 171 -28.29 -11.33 4.88
C ASN A 171 -28.67 -10.02 5.58
N MET A 172 -28.71 -8.90 4.84
CA MET A 172 -28.97 -7.59 5.42
C MET A 172 -30.47 -7.36 5.56
N LYS A 173 -30.92 -7.03 6.78
CA LYS A 173 -32.29 -6.53 7.01
C LYS A 173 -32.28 -5.02 6.79
N ILE A 174 -33.06 -4.55 5.83
CA ILE A 174 -33.29 -3.13 5.60
C ILE A 174 -34.70 -2.82 6.08
N GLU A 175 -34.83 -1.91 7.03
CA GLU A 175 -36.10 -1.36 7.48
C GLU A 175 -36.18 0.08 7.00
N ILE A 176 -37.21 0.39 6.21
CA ILE A 176 -37.51 1.76 5.81
C ILE A 176 -38.52 2.29 6.81
N ILE A 177 -38.15 3.32 7.55
CA ILE A 177 -39.03 4.00 8.50
C ILE A 177 -39.68 5.16 7.73
N ASP A 178 -40.92 4.95 7.29
CA ASP A 178 -41.76 6.03 6.79
C ASP A 178 -42.25 6.89 7.97
N LYS A 179 -42.16 8.21 7.82
CA LYS A 179 -42.65 9.20 8.80
C LYS A 179 -44.07 9.62 8.47
#